data_AF-A0A938DWF8-F1
#
_entry.id   AF-A0A938DWF8-F1
#
_cell.length_a   1.000
_cell.length_b   1.000
_cell.length_c   1.000
_cell.angle_alpha   90.00
_cell.angle_beta   90.00
_cell.angle_gamma   90.00
#
_symmetry.space_group_name_H-M   'P 1'
#
loop_
_entity.id
_entity.type
_entity.pdbx_description
1 polymer ?
#
loop_
_entity_poly.entity_id
_entity_poly.type
_entity_poly.pdbx_seq_one_letter_code
_entity_poly.pdbx_strand_id
1 'polypeptide(L)'
;MTKSQEHDIGGHHLNHKQVSVLEKVFAHPVSHSVTWHDVTTLLDALGTLEEKHNGSWHLTIGGQMQVFDPNHGKELSTQQVIDLRHMLAAAGLEPGA
;
A
#
# COMPACT_ATOMS: atom_id res chain seq x y z
N MET A 1 -0.93 14.80 25.40
CA MET A 1 -1.66 13.55 25.08
C MET A 1 -2.19 13.69 23.66
N THR A 2 -1.37 13.38 22.66
CA THR A 2 -1.81 13.39 21.26
C THR A 2 -2.73 12.20 21.08
N LYS A 3 -4.02 12.47 20.93
CA LYS A 3 -4.99 11.49 20.45
C LYS A 3 -4.49 11.11 19.06
N SER A 4 -3.73 10.03 18.93
CA SER A 4 -3.39 9.46 17.64
C SER A 4 -4.73 9.25 16.95
N GLN A 5 -4.99 9.95 15.85
CA GLN A 5 -6.16 9.66 15.05
C GLN A 5 -5.89 8.28 14.45
N GLU A 6 -6.56 7.31 15.04
CA GLU A 6 -6.65 5.93 14.65
C GLU A 6 -7.64 5.89 13.49
N HIS A 7 -7.16 5.63 12.27
CA HIS A 7 -8.01 5.56 11.10
C HIS A 7 -8.34 4.09 10.83
N ASP A 8 -9.61 3.73 10.94
CA ASP A 8 -10.11 2.42 10.54
C ASP A 8 -10.48 2.46 9.05
N ILE A 9 -9.81 1.66 8.22
CA ILE A 9 -10.09 1.52 6.79
C ILE A 9 -10.26 0.04 6.48
N GLY A 10 -11.46 -0.36 6.06
CA GLY A 10 -11.77 -1.78 5.77
C GLY A 10 -11.54 -2.72 6.96
N GLY A 11 -11.67 -2.23 8.19
CA GLY A 11 -11.37 -2.99 9.42
C GLY A 11 -9.88 -3.08 9.78
N HIS A 12 -9.01 -2.34 9.07
CA HIS A 12 -7.60 -2.22 9.38
C HIS A 12 -7.29 -0.90 10.07
N HIS A 13 -6.47 -1.00 11.10
CA HIS A 13 -6.03 0.15 11.87
C HIS A 13 -4.78 0.79 11.28
N LEU A 14 -4.93 1.99 10.72
CA LEU A 14 -3.84 2.73 10.08
C LEU A 14 -3.44 3.95 10.91
N ASN A 15 -2.13 4.18 11.01
CA ASN A 15 -1.57 5.41 11.54
C ASN A 15 -1.55 6.51 10.46
N HIS A 16 -1.33 7.76 10.90
CA HIS A 16 -1.32 8.93 10.00
C HIS A 16 -0.37 8.78 8.79
N LYS A 17 0.83 8.21 8.98
CA LYS A 17 1.78 8.01 7.86
C LYS A 17 1.21 7.02 6.85
N GLN A 18 0.62 5.92 7.31
CA GLN A 18 0.01 4.90 6.45
C GLN A 18 -1.19 5.47 5.67
N VAL A 19 -2.05 6.24 6.33
CA VAL A 19 -3.17 6.93 5.67
C VAL A 19 -2.66 7.90 4.59
N SER A 20 -1.64 8.71 4.88
CA SER A 20 -1.07 9.60 3.86
C SER A 20 -0.48 8.85 2.67
N VAL A 21 0.08 7.65 2.87
CA VAL A 21 0.56 6.81 1.75
C VAL A 21 -0.62 6.27 0.95
N LEU A 22 -1.67 5.80 1.63
CA LEU A 22 -2.90 5.33 0.99
C LEU A 22 -3.51 6.45 0.13
N GLU A 23 -3.65 7.66 0.66
CA GLU A 23 -4.13 8.83 -0.08
C GLU A 23 -3.28 9.13 -1.32
N LYS A 24 -1.94 9.05 -1.22
CA LYS A 24 -1.04 9.23 -2.38
C LYS A 24 -1.21 8.14 -3.43
N VAL A 25 -1.46 6.90 -3.01
CA VAL A 25 -1.73 5.77 -3.93
C VAL A 25 -3.02 5.99 -4.68
N PHE A 26 -4.05 6.59 -4.06
CA PHE A 26 -5.34 6.89 -4.68
C PHE A 26 -5.42 8.25 -5.39
N ALA A 27 -4.48 9.17 -5.14
CA ALA A 27 -4.43 10.50 -5.74
C ALA A 27 -4.42 10.47 -7.28
N HIS A 28 -5.05 11.47 -7.92
CA HIS A 28 -5.02 11.63 -9.37
C HIS A 28 -4.55 13.05 -9.74
N PRO A 29 -3.44 13.21 -10.49
CA PRO A 29 -2.58 12.17 -11.06
C PRO A 29 -1.79 11.37 -10.00
N VAL A 30 -1.26 10.20 -10.39
CA VAL A 30 -0.44 9.35 -9.52
C VAL A 30 0.75 10.15 -8.97
N SER A 31 0.94 10.14 -7.66
CA SER A 31 2.04 10.85 -7.02
C SER A 31 3.38 10.23 -7.40
N HIS A 32 4.29 11.04 -7.94
CA HIS A 32 5.65 10.61 -8.28
C HIS A 32 6.51 10.31 -7.04
N SER A 33 6.08 10.72 -5.85
CA SER A 33 6.82 10.52 -4.59
C SER A 33 6.45 9.24 -3.84
N VAL A 34 5.73 8.30 -4.46
CA VAL A 34 5.38 7.01 -3.83
C VAL A 34 6.61 6.11 -3.87
N THR A 35 7.24 5.92 -2.71
CA THR A 35 8.42 5.06 -2.58
C THR A 35 8.06 3.64 -2.21
N TRP A 36 8.90 2.67 -2.59
CA TRP A 36 8.71 1.27 -2.19
C TRP A 36 8.64 1.12 -0.68
N HIS A 37 9.50 1.84 0.04
CA HIS A 37 9.53 1.83 1.51
C HIS A 37 8.24 2.36 2.16
N ASP A 38 7.65 3.42 1.60
CA ASP A 38 6.37 3.94 2.08
C ASP A 38 5.24 2.94 1.83
N VAL A 39 5.26 2.28 0.67
CA VAL A 39 4.28 1.25 0.30
C VAL A 39 4.44 0.01 1.18
N THR A 40 5.64 -0.50 1.44
CA THR A 40 5.81 -1.66 2.32
C THR A 40 5.30 -1.39 3.73
N THR A 41 5.52 -0.17 4.26
CA THR A 41 4.99 0.24 5.57
C THR A 41 3.46 0.26 5.61
N LEU A 42 2.82 0.62 4.49
CA LEU A 42 1.36 0.55 4.35
C LEU A 42 0.89 -0.90 4.27
N LEU A 43 1.52 -1.70 3.41
CA LEU A 43 1.16 -3.08 3.14
C LEU A 43 1.33 -4.00 4.36
N ASP A 44 2.34 -3.77 5.18
CA ASP A 44 2.59 -4.49 6.44
C ASP A 44 1.42 -4.34 7.44
N ALA A 45 0.70 -3.22 7.40
CA ALA A 45 -0.49 -3.02 8.24
C ALA A 45 -1.78 -3.56 7.63
N LEU A 46 -1.82 -3.74 6.31
CA LEU A 46 -3.01 -4.18 5.57
C LEU A 46 -3.03 -5.69 5.33
N GLY A 47 -1.89 -6.37 5.38
CA GLY A 47 -1.84 -7.81 5.17
C GLY A 47 -0.47 -8.42 5.40
N THR A 48 -0.20 -9.52 4.71
CA THR A 48 1.06 -10.25 4.83
C THR A 48 1.94 -9.93 3.63
N LEU A 49 3.10 -9.33 3.91
CA LEU A 49 4.11 -9.00 2.91
C LEU A 49 5.35 -9.87 3.12
N GLU A 50 5.70 -10.67 2.12
CA GLU A 50 6.85 -11.59 2.16
C GLU A 50 7.85 -11.30 1.04
N GLU A 51 9.12 -11.09 1.40
CA GLU A 51 10.21 -11.08 0.43
C GLU A 51 10.59 -12.52 0.05
N LYS A 52 10.64 -12.82 -1.25
CA LYS A 52 11.08 -14.11 -1.78
C LYS A 52 12.56 -14.06 -2.12
N HIS A 53 13.20 -15.23 -2.13
CA HIS A 53 14.64 -15.38 -2.38
C HIS A 53 15.13 -14.80 -3.71
N ASN A 54 14.23 -14.61 -4.68
CA ASN A 54 14.53 -14.03 -5.98
C ASN A 54 14.45 -12.48 -6.00
N GLY A 55 14.15 -11.84 -4.86
CA GLY A 55 13.98 -10.39 -4.75
C GLY A 55 12.56 -9.90 -5.06
N SER A 56 11.64 -10.78 -5.45
CA SER A 56 10.22 -10.45 -5.61
C SER A 56 9.54 -10.39 -4.24
N TRP A 57 8.52 -9.55 -4.14
CA TRP A 57 7.70 -9.40 -2.93
C TRP A 57 6.30 -9.91 -3.17
N HIS A 58 5.81 -10.79 -2.30
CA HIS A 58 4.46 -11.32 -2.34
C HIS A 58 3.62 -10.64 -1.27
N LEU A 59 2.59 -9.95 -1.71
CA LEU A 59 1.58 -9.39 -0.84
C LEU A 59 0.33 -10.27 -0.85
N THR A 60 -0.20 -10.57 0.33
CA THR A 60 -1.51 -11.22 0.48
C THR A 60 -2.44 -10.35 1.32
N ILE A 61 -3.58 -9.95 0.74
CA ILE A 61 -4.65 -9.20 1.41
C ILE A 61 -5.99 -9.83 1.02
N GLY A 62 -6.87 -10.12 1.99
CA GLY A 62 -8.22 -10.61 1.71
C GLY A 62 -8.29 -11.90 0.89
N GLY A 63 -7.25 -12.74 0.91
CA GLY A 63 -7.14 -13.95 0.09
C GLY A 63 -6.65 -13.72 -1.35
N GLN A 64 -6.35 -12.48 -1.73
CA GLN A 64 -5.76 -12.11 -3.01
C GLN A 64 -4.24 -11.99 -2.85
N MET A 65 -3.48 -12.56 -3.79
CA MET A 65 -2.02 -12.43 -3.82
C MET A 65 -1.59 -11.56 -5.00
N GLN A 66 -0.72 -10.58 -4.73
CA GLN A 66 -0.07 -9.77 -5.74
C GLN A 66 1.45 -9.88 -5.60
N VAL A 67 2.13 -10.14 -6.72
CA VAL A 67 3.58 -10.13 -6.80
C VAL A 67 4.04 -8.74 -7.23
N PHE A 68 4.99 -8.20 -6.49
CA PHE A 68 5.68 -6.96 -6.80
C PHE A 68 7.15 -7.27 -7.09
N ASP A 69 7.64 -6.78 -8.22
CA ASP A 69 9.06 -6.79 -8.55
C ASP A 69 9.56 -5.35 -8.50
N PRO A 70 9.95 -4.85 -7.31
CA PRO A 70 10.61 -3.56 -7.22
C PRO A 70 11.98 -3.75 -7.87
N ASN A 71 12.13 -3.35 -9.12
CA ASN A 71 13.39 -3.38 -9.88
C ASN A 71 14.43 -2.47 -9.22
N HIS A 72 14.93 -2.84 -8.04
CA HIS A 72 15.85 -2.13 -7.13
C HIS A 72 15.61 -0.61 -6.94
N GLY A 73 14.50 -0.08 -7.44
CA GLY A 73 14.18 1.33 -7.51
C GLY A 73 13.57 1.79 -6.21
N LYS A 74 13.99 2.98 -5.77
CA LYS A 74 13.42 3.62 -4.57
C LYS A 74 11.95 4.02 -4.77
N GLU A 75 11.56 4.30 -6.01
CA GLU A 75 10.25 4.83 -6.38
C GLU A 75 9.44 3.81 -7.18
N LEU A 76 8.14 3.72 -6.92
CA LEU A 76 7.24 2.91 -7.74
C LEU A 76 6.98 3.59 -9.08
N SER A 77 6.91 2.78 -10.13
CA SER A 77 6.43 3.25 -11.43
C SER A 77 4.93 3.55 -11.37
N THR A 78 4.45 4.48 -12.20
CA THR A 78 3.01 4.82 -12.29
C THR A 78 2.12 3.59 -12.46
N GLN A 79 2.54 2.64 -13.31
CA GLN A 79 1.81 1.39 -13.53
C GLN A 79 1.71 0.55 -12.24
N GLN A 80 2.79 0.40 -11.48
CA GLN A 80 2.79 -0.33 -10.21
C GLN A 80 1.87 0.32 -9.18
N VAL A 81 1.78 1.65 -9.15
CA VAL A 81 0.84 2.35 -8.25
C VAL A 81 -0.61 2.15 -8.70
N ILE A 82 -0.89 2.11 -10.01
CA ILE A 82 -2.23 1.81 -10.54
C ILE A 82 -2.63 0.37 -10.19
N ASP A 83 -1.74 -0.60 -10.39
CA ASP A 83 -1.99 -2.01 -10.04
C ASP A 83 -2.24 -2.18 -8.54
N LEU A 84 -1.42 -1.51 -7.71
CA LEU A 84 -1.62 -1.46 -6.25
C LEU A 84 -3.00 -0.88 -5.90
N ARG A 85 -3.38 0.25 -6.51
CA ARG A 85 -4.67 0.90 -6.27
C ARG A 85 -5.84 -0.02 -6.59
N HIS A 86 -5.81 -0.69 -7.74
CA HIS A 86 -6.87 -1.62 -8.13
C HIS A 86 -7.00 -2.78 -7.16
N MET A 87 -5.89 -3.34 -6.70
CA MET A 87 -5.89 -4.42 -5.72
C MET A 87 -6.42 -3.94 -4.35
N LEU A 88 -6.00 -2.78 -3.86
CA LEU A 88 -6.52 -2.21 -2.61
C LEU A 88 -8.02 -1.91 -2.69
N ALA A 89 -8.49 -1.35 -3.81
CA ALA A 89 -9.91 -1.12 -4.04
C ALA A 89 -10.71 -2.43 -4.09
N ALA A 90 -10.19 -3.47 -4.75
CA ALA A 90 -10.81 -4.79 -4.79
C ALA A 90 -10.92 -5.45 -3.40
N ALA A 91 -10.01 -5.12 -2.50
CA ALA A 91 -10.03 -5.54 -1.10
C ALA A 91 -10.91 -4.66 -0.19
N GLY A 92 -11.54 -3.60 -0.72
CA GLY A 92 -12.34 -2.65 0.06
C GLY A 92 -11.52 -1.67 0.91
N LEU A 93 -10.27 -1.41 0.54
CA LEU A 93 -9.31 -0.57 1.27
C LEU A 93 -9.13 0.81 0.63
N GLU A 94 -10.21 1.38 0.10
CA GLU A 94 -10.18 2.72 -0.47
C GLU A 94 -10.37 3.81 0.60
N PRO A 95 -9.66 4.95 0.50
CA PRO A 95 -9.83 6.03 1.46
C PRO A 95 -11.22 6.67 1.30
N GLY A 96 -12.05 6.54 2.33
CA GLY A 96 -13.36 7.20 2.41
C GLY A 96 -14.57 6.38 1.95
N ALA A 97 -14.42 5.07 1.72
CA ALA A 97 -15.55 4.13 1.58
C ALA A 97 -16.19 3.79 2.93
#